data_AF-A0A950K7W9-F1
#
_entry.id   AF-A0A950K7W9-F1
#
_cell.length_a   1.000
_cell.length_b   1.000
_cell.length_c   1.000
_cell.angle_alpha   90.00
_cell.angle_beta   90.00
_cell.angle_gamma   90.00
#
_symmetry.space_group_name_H-M   'P 1'
#
loop_
_entity.id
_entity.type
_entity.pdbx_description
1 polymer ?
#
loop_
_entity_poly.entity_id
_entity_poly.type
_entity_poly.pdbx_seq_one_letter_code
_entity_poly.pdbx_strand_id
1 'polypeptide(L)'
;MSAAEELHAEADPELRLGSLALRAGMITEEALHRALSTQAREAIGGKLPRQLGLILLADGVLNETQLDFLIRQQQTFRRGTKV
;
A
#
# COMPACT_ATOMS: atom_id res chain seq x y z
N MET A 1 7.21 12.15 22.18
CA MET A 1 7.12 11.56 20.82
C MET A 1 7.66 10.15 20.91
N SER A 2 6.92 9.16 20.40
CA SER A 2 7.18 7.72 20.63
C SER A 2 7.98 7.13 19.48
N ALA A 3 8.93 6.23 19.79
CA ALA A 3 9.77 5.51 18.84
C ALA A 3 9.01 4.68 17.78
N ALA A 4 7.68 4.59 17.86
CA ALA A 4 6.83 3.98 16.85
C ALA A 4 6.60 4.87 15.60
N GLU A 5 6.85 6.18 15.68
CA GLU A 5 6.63 7.11 14.56
C GLU A 5 7.81 7.21 13.58
N GLU A 6 9.01 6.69 13.93
CA GLU A 6 10.23 6.88 13.14
C GLU A 6 10.41 5.92 11.95
N LEU A 7 9.59 4.87 11.81
CA LEU A 7 9.91 3.76 10.90
C LEU A 7 9.35 3.82 9.46
N HIS A 8 8.75 4.91 8.99
CA HIS A 8 8.17 4.94 7.62
C HIS A 8 8.30 6.27 6.85
N ALA A 9 9.45 6.96 6.92
CA ALA A 9 9.62 8.28 6.32
C ALA A 9 10.73 8.40 5.26
N GLU A 10 10.92 7.39 4.40
CA GLU A 10 11.92 7.49 3.30
C GLU A 10 11.34 7.34 1.88
N ALA A 11 10.03 7.13 1.75
CA ALA A 11 9.34 7.06 0.46
C ALA A 11 8.18 8.06 0.40
N ASP A 12 8.14 8.84 -0.68
CA ASP A 12 7.05 9.77 -0.99
C ASP A 12 5.68 9.09 -0.75
N PRO A 13 4.86 9.61 0.19
CA PRO A 13 3.57 9.03 0.52
C PRO A 13 2.60 8.97 -0.67
N GLU A 14 2.78 9.82 -1.69
CA GLU A 14 2.00 9.75 -2.93
C GLU A 14 2.36 8.54 -3.79
N LEU A 15 3.59 8.03 -3.67
CA LEU A 15 4.07 6.85 -4.40
C LEU A 15 3.73 5.53 -3.70
N ARG A 16 3.02 5.58 -2.57
CA ARG A 16 2.51 4.38 -1.90
C ARG A 16 1.39 3.75 -2.74
N LEU A 17 1.33 2.42 -2.72
CA LEU A 17 0.39 1.65 -3.54
C LEU A 17 -1.07 2.05 -3.27
N GLY A 18 -1.42 2.31 -2.00
CA GLY A 18 -2.76 2.79 -1.63
C GLY A 18 -3.10 4.14 -2.26
N SER A 19 -2.17 5.10 -2.25
CA SER A 19 -2.35 6.44 -2.85
C SER A 19 -2.50 6.35 -4.38
N LEU A 20 -1.68 5.52 -5.03
CA LEU A 20 -1.78 5.28 -6.48
C LEU A 20 -3.12 4.63 -6.84
N ALA A 21 -3.57 3.65 -6.06
CA ALA A 21 -4.84 2.95 -6.29
C ALA A 21 -6.05 3.86 -6.12
N LEU A 22 -6.04 4.76 -5.12
CA LEU A 22 -7.07 5.77 -4.93
C LEU A 22 -7.11 6.76 -6.10
N ARG A 23 -5.96 7.32 -6.48
CA ARG A 23 -5.86 8.28 -7.60
C ARG A 23 -6.30 7.68 -8.93
N ALA A 24 -6.03 6.39 -9.13
CA ALA A 24 -6.47 5.66 -10.32
C ALA A 24 -7.96 5.27 -10.30
N GLY A 25 -8.69 5.58 -9.21
CA GLY A 25 -10.11 5.21 -9.05
C GLY A 25 -10.34 3.70 -8.93
N MET A 26 -9.30 2.92 -8.63
CA MET A 26 -9.38 1.46 -8.54
C MET A 26 -9.91 0.99 -7.19
N ILE A 27 -9.78 1.81 -6.16
CA ILE A 27 -10.28 1.56 -4.81
C ILE A 27 -10.97 2.81 -4.25
N THR A 28 -11.80 2.64 -3.22
CA THR A 28 -12.37 3.75 -2.45
C THR A 28 -11.57 4.01 -1.17
N GLU A 29 -11.78 5.16 -0.53
CA GLU A 29 -11.16 5.47 0.77
C GLU A 29 -11.56 4.45 1.83
N GLU A 30 -12.82 4.02 1.83
CA GLU A 30 -13.31 3.02 2.77
C GLU A 30 -12.64 1.66 2.55
N ALA A 31 -12.43 1.27 1.29
CA ALA A 31 -11.71 0.04 0.96
C ALA A 31 -10.25 0.11 1.41
N LEU A 32 -9.59 1.25 1.20
CA LEU A 32 -8.23 1.47 1.67
C LEU A 32 -8.14 1.39 3.20
N HIS A 33 -9.03 2.08 3.92
CA HIS A 33 -9.06 2.07 5.38
C HIS A 33 -9.29 0.67 5.95
N ARG A 34 -10.19 -0.11 5.36
CA ARG A 34 -10.42 -1.50 5.76
C ARG A 34 -9.16 -2.35 5.56
N ALA A 35 -8.52 -2.25 4.39
CA ALA A 35 -7.32 -3.02 4.08
C ALA A 35 -6.13 -2.65 5.00
N LEU A 36 -5.93 -1.36 5.27
CA LEU A 36 -4.92 -0.88 6.23
C LEU A 36 -5.20 -1.37 7.66
N SER A 37 -6.47 -1.39 8.07
CA SER A 37 -6.86 -1.90 9.38
C SER A 37 -6.57 -3.41 9.49
N THR A 38 -6.81 -4.17 8.43
CA THR A 38 -6.43 -5.60 8.36
C THR A 38 -4.92 -5.76 8.44
N GLN A 39 -4.17 -4.98 7.65
CA GLN A 39 -2.70 -5.02 7.65
C GLN A 39 -2.12 -4.73 9.04
N ALA A 40 -2.66 -3.70 9.73
CA ALA A 40 -2.23 -3.34 11.07
C ALA A 40 -2.53 -4.45 12.08
N ARG A 41 -3.69 -5.11 11.99
CA ARG A 41 -4.02 -6.26 12.85
C ARG A 41 -3.07 -7.44 12.61
N GLU A 42 -2.67 -7.70 11.37
CA GLU A 42 -1.73 -8.78 11.04
C GLU A 42 -0.31 -8.53 11.56
N ALA A 43 0.07 -7.26 11.76
CA ALA A 43 1.35 -6.90 12.35
C ALA A 43 1.42 -7.22 13.85
N ILE A 44 0.26 -7.39 14.50
CA ILE A 44 0.17 -7.74 15.93
C ILE A 44 0.55 -9.23 16.07
N GLY A 45 1.70 -9.49 16.67
CA GLY A 45 2.21 -10.86 16.90
C GLY A 45 3.61 -11.13 16.37
N GLY A 46 4.35 -10.09 15.96
CA GLY A 46 5.77 -10.19 15.57
C GLY A 46 6.00 -10.83 14.20
N LYS A 47 4.95 -11.08 13.43
CA LYS A 47 5.03 -11.51 12.04
C LYS A 47 4.99 -10.30 11.12
N LEU A 48 5.68 -10.40 9.99
CA LEU A 48 5.57 -9.40 8.93
C LEU A 48 4.13 -9.43 8.39
N PRO A 49 3.37 -8.32 8.42
CA PRO A 49 2.02 -8.29 7.88
C PRO A 49 2.05 -8.49 6.37
N ARG A 50 0.93 -8.97 5.80
CA ARG A 50 0.83 -9.06 4.34
C ARG A 50 0.95 -7.67 3.71
N GLN A 51 1.43 -7.63 2.48
CA GLN A 51 1.46 -6.40 1.70
C GLN A 51 0.03 -5.92 1.40
N LEU A 52 -0.18 -4.61 1.47
CA LEU A 52 -1.50 -3.99 1.26
C LEU A 52 -2.15 -4.44 -0.07
N GLY A 53 -1.36 -4.53 -1.14
CA GLY A 53 -1.84 -4.98 -2.45
C GLY A 53 -2.39 -6.41 -2.44
N LEU A 54 -1.80 -7.32 -1.65
CA LEU A 54 -2.29 -8.70 -1.51
C LEU A 54 -3.58 -8.76 -0.68
N ILE A 55 -3.74 -7.87 0.30
CA ILE A 55 -4.98 -7.76 1.08
C ILE A 55 -6.10 -7.27 0.16
N LEU A 56 -5.86 -6.23 -0.63
CA LEU A 56 -6.83 -5.70 -1.60
C LEU A 56 -7.21 -6.72 -2.68
N LEU A 57 -6.26 -7.55 -3.13
CA LEU A 57 -6.52 -8.67 -4.04
C LEU A 57 -7.38 -9.76 -3.39
N ALA A 58 -7.01 -10.17 -2.16
CA ALA A 58 -7.73 -11.21 -1.42
C ALA A 58 -9.17 -10.80 -1.09
N ASP A 59 -9.41 -9.51 -0.83
CA ASP A 59 -10.74 -8.96 -0.56
C ASP A 59 -11.56 -8.72 -1.86
N GLY A 60 -11.00 -9.02 -3.03
CA GLY A 60 -11.65 -8.84 -4.33
C GLY A 60 -11.81 -7.36 -4.76
N VAL A 61 -11.15 -6.45 -4.05
CA VAL A 61 -11.16 -5.01 -4.35
C VAL A 61 -10.30 -4.70 -5.58
N LEU A 62 -9.16 -5.38 -5.70
CA LEU A 62 -8.33 -5.39 -6.89
C LEU A 62 -8.37 -6.77 -7.53
N ASN A 63 -8.21 -6.82 -8.84
CA ASN A 63 -7.79 -8.04 -9.55
C ASN A 63 -6.27 -8.06 -9.80
N GLU A 64 -5.76 -9.20 -10.28
CA GLU A 64 -4.34 -9.40 -10.54
C GLU A 64 -3.78 -8.36 -11.52
N THR A 65 -4.50 -8.06 -12.61
CA THR A 65 -4.09 -7.09 -13.62
C THR A 65 -3.95 -5.68 -13.04
N GLN A 66 -4.90 -5.26 -12.20
CA GLN A 66 -4.86 -3.95 -11.54
C GLN A 66 -3.72 -3.87 -10.53
N LEU A 67 -3.49 -4.93 -9.74
CA LEU A 67 -2.39 -4.99 -8.79
C LEU A 67 -1.03 -4.91 -9.51
N ASP A 68 -0.86 -5.69 -10.58
CA ASP A 68 0.36 -5.68 -11.40
C ASP A 68 0.64 -4.29 -12.00
N PHE A 69 -0.39 -3.62 -12.50
CA PHE A 69 -0.29 -2.27 -13.02
C PHE A 69 0.22 -1.29 -11.95
N LEU A 70 -0.36 -1.31 -10.75
CA LEU A 70 0.01 -0.44 -9.63
C LEU A 70 1.46 -0.69 -9.16
N ILE A 71 1.89 -1.96 -9.09
CA ILE A 71 3.26 -2.33 -8.73
C ILE A 71 4.26 -1.76 -9.76
N ARG A 72 3.96 -1.90 -11.06
CA ARG A 72 4.81 -1.37 -12.14
C ARG A 72 4.92 0.16 -12.09
N GLN A 73 3.81 0.85 -11.81
CA GLN A 73 3.82 2.31 -11.61
C GLN A 73 4.70 2.70 -10.43
N GLN A 74 4.51 2.08 -9.26
CA GLN A 74 5.30 2.36 -8.08
C GLN A 74 6.81 2.14 -8.31
N GLN A 75 7.18 1.07 -9.01
CA GLN A 75 8.58 0.79 -9.35
C GLN A 75 9.19 1.83 -10.30
N THR A 76 8.42 2.28 -11.29
CA THR A 76 8.85 3.32 -12.23
C THR A 76 9.15 4.61 -11.50
N PHE A 77 8.25 5.07 -10.63
CA PHE A 77 8.45 6.30 -9.88
C PHE A 77 9.64 6.21 -8.91
N ARG A 78 9.78 5.10 -8.17
CA ARG A 78 10.93 4.89 -7.26
C ARG A 78 12.27 4.83 -7.97
N ARG A 79 12.31 4.39 -9.23
CA ARG A 79 13.53 4.41 -10.05
C ARG A 79 13.85 5.80 -10.61
N GLY A 80 12.82 6.62 -10.87
CA GLY A 80 12.97 7.98 -11.39
C GLY A 80 13.39 9.04 -10.35
N THR A 81 13.20 8.80 -9.05
CA THR A 81 13.56 9.74 -7.96
C THR A 81 15.05 9.72 -7.56
N LYS A 82 15.93 9.10 -8.36
CA LYS A 82 17.37 9.34 -8.26
C LYS A 82 17.74 10.57 -9.09
N VAL A 83 17.57 11.76 -8.52
CA VAL A 83 18.16 13.02 -9.00
C VAL A 83 18.84 13.71 -7.84
#